data_AF-A0A2E5IP01-F1
#
_entry.id   AF-A0A2E5IP01-F1
#
_cell.length_a   1.000
_cell.length_b   1.000
_cell.length_c   1.000
_cell.angle_alpha   90.00
_cell.angle_beta   90.00
_cell.angle_gamma   90.00
#
_symmetry.space_group_name_H-M   'P 1'
#
loop_
_entity.id
_entity.type
_entity.pdbx_description
1 polymer ?
#
loop_
_entity_poly.entity_id
_entity_poly.type
_entity_poly.pdbx_seq_one_letter_code
_entity_poly.pdbx_strand_id
1 'polypeptide(L)'
;MNKLYLALSSILLVVAIYLMIIDSYLSSLAFFSLGILYVIVGWQEKANQQKNALFYFIVGLFIITVTYLGDFISGNIYLSTLEMYESN
;
A
#
# COMPACT_ATOMS: atom_id res chain seq x y z
N MET A 1 -14.88 -2.54 12.58
CA MET A 1 -14.58 -2.87 11.18
C MET A 1 -15.61 -3.87 10.68
N ASN A 2 -16.30 -3.57 9.58
CA ASN A 2 -17.26 -4.51 8.97
C ASN A 2 -16.56 -5.82 8.57
N LYS A 3 -17.23 -6.97 8.73
CA LYS A 3 -16.69 -8.30 8.37
C LYS A 3 -16.26 -8.37 6.90
N LEU A 4 -16.98 -7.67 6.02
CA LEU A 4 -16.67 -7.58 4.59
C LEU A 4 -15.34 -6.84 4.33
N TYR A 5 -15.10 -5.70 4.97
CA TYR A 5 -13.84 -4.98 4.82
C TYR A 5 -12.66 -5.76 5.38
N LEU A 6 -12.88 -6.53 6.46
CA LEU A 6 -11.86 -7.42 7.02
C LEU A 6 -11.50 -8.56 6.06
N ALA A 7 -12.50 -9.23 5.48
CA ALA A 7 -12.25 -10.26 4.48
C ALA A 7 -11.51 -9.69 3.26
N LEU A 8 -11.95 -8.55 2.74
CA LEU A 8 -11.29 -7.85 1.63
C LEU A 8 -9.85 -7.47 1.97
N SER A 9 -9.60 -6.84 3.11
CA SER A 9 -8.23 -6.45 3.51
C SER A 9 -7.31 -7.65 3.68
N SER A 10 -7.81 -8.75 4.24
CA SER A 10 -7.04 -9.98 4.40
C SER A 10 -6.70 -10.62 3.06
N ILE A 11 -7.66 -10.71 2.14
CA ILE A 11 -7.41 -11.24 0.79
C ILE A 11 -6.41 -10.36 0.05
N LEU A 12 -6.60 -9.03 0.09
CA LEU A 12 -5.71 -8.09 -0.59
C LEU A 12 -4.28 -8.17 -0.04
N LEU A 13 -4.12 -8.33 1.27
CA LEU A 13 -2.82 -8.52 1.92
C LEU A 13 -2.13 -9.80 1.45
N VAL A 14 -2.86 -10.93 1.40
CA VAL A 14 -2.31 -12.21 0.91
C VAL A 14 -1.89 -12.09 -0.56
N VAL A 15 -2.70 -11.44 -1.39
CA VAL A 15 -2.36 -11.18 -2.80
C VAL A 15 -1.14 -10.27 -2.91
N ALA A 16 -1.06 -9.19 -2.13
CA ALA A 16 0.08 -8.28 -2.15
C ALA A 16 1.40 -8.99 -1.75
N ILE A 17 1.37 -9.82 -0.71
CA ILE A 17 2.51 -10.63 -0.27
C ILE A 17 2.90 -11.63 -1.36
N TYR A 18 1.93 -12.33 -1.96
CA TYR A 18 2.20 -13.26 -3.05
C TYR A 18 2.86 -12.57 -4.26
N LEU A 19 2.33 -11.40 -4.67
CA LEU A 19 2.89 -10.59 -5.75
C LEU A 19 4.30 -10.09 -5.42
N MET A 20 4.57 -9.76 -4.15
CA MET A 20 5.89 -9.35 -3.69
C MET A 20 6.90 -10.51 -3.77
N ILE A 21 6.51 -11.74 -3.44
CA ILE A 21 7.39 -12.91 -3.51
C ILE A 21 7.83 -13.22 -4.94
N ILE A 22 6.97 -12.95 -5.92
CA ILE A 22 7.29 -13.15 -7.35
C ILE A 22 7.90 -11.90 -8.01
N ASP A 23 8.34 -10.92 -7.22
CA ASP A 23 8.91 -9.65 -7.68
C ASP A 23 8.05 -8.92 -8.73
N SER A 24 6.73 -9.04 -8.61
CA SER A 24 5.81 -8.38 -9.54
C SER A 24 5.67 -6.91 -9.18
N TYR A 25 5.76 -6.03 -10.19
CA TYR A 25 5.49 -4.59 -10.04
C TYR A 25 4.07 -4.31 -9.51
N LEU A 26 3.13 -5.25 -9.71
CA LEU A 26 1.76 -5.17 -9.21
C LEU A 26 1.68 -5.27 -7.68
N SER A 27 2.74 -5.72 -6.99
CA SER A 27 2.79 -5.79 -5.53
C SER A 27 2.66 -4.40 -4.89
N SER A 28 3.37 -3.40 -5.40
CA SER A 28 3.26 -1.99 -4.99
C SER A 28 1.82 -1.50 -5.11
N LEU A 29 1.19 -1.73 -6.27
CA LEU A 29 -0.22 -1.39 -6.51
C LEU A 29 -1.19 -2.09 -5.54
N ALA A 30 -0.93 -3.34 -5.17
CA ALA A 30 -1.74 -4.09 -4.22
C ALA A 30 -1.61 -3.54 -2.79
N PHE A 31 -0.39 -3.23 -2.34
CA PHE A 31 -0.16 -2.57 -1.04
C PHE A 31 -0.77 -1.16 -1.00
N PHE A 32 -0.64 -0.39 -2.08
CA PHE A 32 -1.25 0.93 -2.20
C PHE A 32 -2.78 0.85 -2.08
N SER A 33 -3.39 -0.10 -2.77
CA SER A 33 -4.83 -0.37 -2.70
C SER A 33 -5.27 -0.80 -1.29
N LEU A 34 -4.45 -1.57 -0.58
CA LEU A 34 -4.68 -1.92 0.83
C LEU A 34 -4.70 -0.67 1.71
N GLY A 35 -3.74 0.24 1.52
CA GLY A 35 -3.67 1.51 2.24
C GLY A 35 -4.92 2.38 2.00
N ILE A 36 -5.39 2.49 0.75
CA ILE A 36 -6.64 3.19 0.42
C ILE A 36 -7.83 2.56 1.14
N LEU A 37 -7.92 1.23 1.16
CA LEU A 37 -9.02 0.53 1.84
C LEU A 37 -9.03 0.85 3.34
N TYR A 38 -7.87 0.90 3.99
CA TYR A 38 -7.75 1.32 5.39
C TYR A 38 -8.16 2.79 5.63
N VAL A 39 -7.84 3.69 4.70
CA VAL A 39 -8.29 5.10 4.75
C VAL A 39 -9.82 5.18 4.64
N ILE A 40 -10.43 4.45 3.71
CA ILE A 40 -11.89 4.39 3.54
C ILE A 40 -12.56 3.84 4.80
N VAL A 41 -12.02 2.76 5.36
CA VAL A 41 -12.51 2.18 6.61
C VAL A 41 -12.40 3.17 7.76
N GLY A 42 -11.26 3.86 7.91
CA GLY A 42 -11.07 4.90 8.92
C GLY A 42 -12.08 6.04 8.78
N TRP A 43 -12.40 6.43 7.55
CA TRP A 43 -13.41 7.45 7.27
C TRP A 43 -14.84 6.99 7.62
N GLN A 44 -15.20 5.76 7.27
CA GLN A 44 -16.52 5.21 7.59
C GLN A 44 -16.70 4.95 9.09
N GLU A 45 -15.67 4.43 9.77
CA GLU A 45 -15.69 4.22 11.22
C GLU A 45 -15.76 5.55 11.97
N LYS A 46 -15.24 6.65 11.43
CA LYS A 46 -15.42 7.99 12.02
C LYS A 46 -16.90 8.36 12.21
N ALA A 47 -17.78 7.88 11.33
CA ALA A 47 -19.21 8.13 11.40
C ALA A 47 -19.95 7.22 12.41
N ASN A 48 -19.42 6.03 12.72
CA ASN A 48 -20.10 5.01 13.55
C ASN A 48 -19.42 4.72 14.90
N GLN A 49 -18.10 4.62 14.97
CA GLN A 49 -17.32 4.33 16.18
C GLN A 49 -15.96 5.06 16.19
N GLN A 50 -15.93 6.18 16.91
CA GLN A 50 -14.84 7.16 16.88
C GLN A 50 -13.48 6.64 17.37
N LYS A 51 -13.45 5.63 18.25
CA LYS A 51 -12.22 5.24 18.97
C LYS A 51 -11.14 4.61 18.09
N ASN A 52 -11.51 3.89 17.03
CA ASN A 52 -10.54 3.18 16.17
C ASN A 52 -10.40 3.80 14.78
N ALA A 53 -11.28 4.74 14.42
CA ALA A 53 -11.28 5.42 13.13
C ALA A 53 -9.93 6.07 12.80
N LEU A 54 -9.35 6.77 13.78
CA LEU A 54 -8.09 7.49 13.64
C LEU A 54 -6.91 6.52 13.44
N PHE A 55 -6.94 5.36 14.11
CA PHE A 55 -5.94 4.31 13.95
C PHE A 55 -5.95 3.74 12.52
N TYR A 56 -7.12 3.33 12.01
CA TYR A 56 -7.23 2.81 10.65
C TYR A 56 -6.80 3.84 9.60
N PHE A 57 -7.15 5.10 9.81
CA PHE A 57 -6.78 6.19 8.91
C PHE A 57 -5.26 6.42 8.88
N ILE A 58 -4.61 6.48 10.05
CA ILE A 58 -3.15 6.63 10.14
C ILE A 58 -2.44 5.43 9.50
N VAL A 59 -2.88 4.21 9.81
CA VAL A 59 -2.28 2.99 9.22
C VAL A 59 -2.42 2.99 7.70
N GLY A 60 -3.59 3.38 7.17
CA GLY A 60 -3.79 3.48 5.73
C GLY A 60 -2.86 4.50 5.06
N LEU A 61 -2.72 5.69 5.66
CA LEU A 61 -1.79 6.72 5.18
C LEU A 61 -0.33 6.28 5.27
N PHE A 62 0.04 5.57 6.33
CA PHE A 62 1.38 5.01 6.49
C PHE A 62 1.70 4.01 5.37
N ILE A 63 0.80 3.06 5.10
CA ILE A 63 0.96 2.08 4.01
C ILE A 63 1.13 2.79 2.67
N ILE A 64 0.29 3.79 2.37
CA ILE A 64 0.38 4.60 1.14
C ILE A 64 1.75 5.27 1.03
N THR A 65 2.22 5.90 2.11
CA THR A 65 3.47 6.66 2.13
C THR A 65 4.68 5.77 1.91
N VAL A 66 4.76 4.64 2.64
CA VAL A 66 5.86 3.67 2.48
C VAL A 66 5.86 3.04 1.10
N THR A 67 4.68 2.71 0.56
CA THR A 67 4.56 2.14 -0.79
C THR A 67 5.06 3.12 -1.85
N TYR A 68 4.63 4.38 -1.77
CA TYR A 68 5.08 5.42 -2.70
C TYR A 68 6.58 5.71 -2.60
N LEU A 69 7.12 5.77 -1.37
CA LEU A 69 8.56 5.93 -1.15
C LEU A 69 9.37 4.76 -1.73
N GLY A 70 8.89 3.53 -1.54
CA GLY A 70 9.52 2.33 -2.10
C GLY A 70 9.60 2.38 -3.62
N ASP A 71 8.48 2.70 -4.28
CA ASP A 71 8.43 2.82 -5.74
C ASP A 71 9.31 3.97 -6.25
N PHE A 72 9.31 5.11 -5.56
CA PHE A 72 10.13 6.26 -5.91
C PHE A 72 11.63 5.96 -5.81
N ILE A 73 12.08 5.33 -4.72
CA ILE A 73 13.49 4.95 -4.53
C ILE A 73 13.90 3.92 -5.58
N SER A 74 13.07 2.91 -5.82
CA SER A 74 13.33 1.87 -6.82
C SER A 74 13.45 2.46 -8.24
N GLY A 75 12.54 3.36 -8.60
CA GLY A 75 12.58 4.05 -9.88
C GLY A 75 13.84 4.91 -10.05
N ASN A 76 14.26 5.63 -9.01
CA ASN A 76 15.47 6.45 -9.05
C ASN A 76 16.73 5.60 -9.23
N ILE A 77 16.83 4.46 -8.54
CA ILE A 77 17.95 3.51 -8.71
C ILE A 77 17.99 3.00 -10.15
N TYR A 78 16.85 2.60 -10.71
CA TYR A 78 16.77 2.13 -12.09
C TYR A 78 17.23 3.19 -13.10
N LEU A 79 16.78 4.44 -12.92
CA LEU A 79 17.19 5.56 -13.77
C LEU A 79 18.71 5.79 -13.71
N SER A 80 19.29 5.82 -12.51
CA SER A 80 20.73 5.98 -12.33
C SER A 80 21.54 4.85 -12.97
N THR A 81 21.04 3.61 -12.94
CA THR A 81 21.71 2.49 -13.62
C THR A 81 21.69 2.63 -15.14
N LEU A 82 20.59 3.10 -15.73
CA LEU A 82 20.51 3.34 -17.18
C LEU A 82 21.47 4.44 -17.62
N GLU A 83 21.53 5.56 -16.88
CA GLU A 83 22.45 6.66 -17.18
C GLU A 83 23.93 6.22 -17.15
N MET A 84 24.31 5.34 -16.22
CA MET A 84 25.66 4.75 -16.21
C MET A 84 25.96 3.88 -17.44
N TYR A 85 24.97 3.15 -17.95
CA TYR A 85 25.15 2.32 -19.15
C TYR A 85 25.23 3.16 -20.43
N GLU A 86 24.46 4.25 -20.54
CA GLU A 86 24.50 5.14 -21.70
C GLU A 86 25.72 6.07 -21.73
N SER A 87 26.34 6.30 -20.58
CA SER A 87 27.55 7.13 -20.42
C SER A 87 28.87 6.42 -20.77
N ASN A 88 28.85 5.10 -21.04
CA ASN A 88 30.03 4.27 -21.34
C ASN A 88 30.00 3.77 -22.78
#